data_AF-A0A0R2H1A4-F1
#
_entry.id   AF-A0A0R2H1A4-F1
#
_cell.length_a   1.000
_cell.length_b   1.000
_cell.length_c   1.000
_cell.angle_alpha   90.00
_cell.angle_beta   90.00
_cell.angle_gamma   90.00
#
_symmetry.space_group_name_H-M   'P 1'
#
loop_
_entity.id
_entity.type
_entity.pdbx_description
1 polymer ?
#
loop_
_entity_poly.entity_id
_entity_poly.type
_entity_poly.pdbx_seq_one_letter_code
_entity_poly.pdbx_strand_id
1 'polypeptide(L)'
;MKKILVVETNQTSYGQRAEATGLWLGENTEFVLAVQAASYQVDYVGPKGGYVPLDPRSMKYADAASLALYRQPAFQRAALAQTMPPAAVRPQDYIAIYYAGGHGVMWDFPADA
;
A
#
# COMPACT_ATOMS: atom_id res chain seq x y z
N MET A 1 8.01 17.51 -9.76
CA MET A 1 8.63 16.18 -9.64
C MET A 1 7.60 15.16 -10.09
N LYS A 2 8.02 14.12 -10.82
CA LYS A 2 7.11 13.06 -11.29
C LYS A 2 6.83 12.11 -10.11
N LYS A 3 5.57 11.80 -9.82
CA LYS A 3 5.15 10.92 -8.73
C LYS A 3 4.60 9.59 -9.24
N ILE A 4 4.63 8.56 -8.40
CA ILE A 4 3.94 7.29 -8.62
C ILE A 4 2.88 7.13 -7.51
N LEU A 5 1.67 6.74 -7.90
CA LEU A 5 0.60 6.46 -6.95
C LEU A 5 0.59 4.97 -6.62
N VAL A 6 0.73 4.62 -5.35
CA VAL A 6 0.65 3.24 -4.87
C VAL A 6 -0.74 2.99 -4.31
N VAL A 7 -1.43 2.00 -4.85
CA VAL A 7 -2.77 1.59 -4.44
C VAL A 7 -2.67 0.42 -3.45
N GLU A 8 -3.35 0.54 -2.32
CA GLU A 8 -3.31 -0.41 -1.21
C GLU A 8 -4.72 -0.79 -0.75
N THR A 9 -4.89 -2.03 -0.31
CA THR A 9 -6.18 -2.54 0.18
C THR A 9 -6.55 -1.95 1.54
N ASN A 10 -7.85 -1.79 1.79
CA ASN A 10 -8.41 -1.52 3.11
C ASN A 10 -9.03 -2.78 3.75
N GLN A 11 -9.01 -3.94 3.07
CA GLN A 11 -9.64 -5.17 3.54
C GLN A 11 -8.84 -5.85 4.65
N THR A 12 -9.46 -6.05 5.82
CA THR A 12 -8.81 -6.59 7.02
C THR A 12 -8.94 -8.10 7.19
N SER A 13 -9.85 -8.76 6.48
CA SER A 13 -10.16 -10.19 6.67
C SER A 13 -10.49 -10.92 5.36
N TYR A 14 -10.42 -12.25 5.37
CA TYR A 14 -10.83 -13.12 4.25
C TYR A 14 -12.36 -13.16 4.09
N GLY A 15 -12.95 -12.03 3.70
CA GLY A 15 -14.40 -11.85 3.59
C GLY A 15 -15.11 -12.18 4.91
N GLN A 16 -15.90 -13.25 4.91
CA GLN A 16 -16.67 -13.70 6.07
C GLN A 16 -15.84 -14.45 7.12
N ARG A 17 -14.59 -14.81 6.82
CA ARG A 17 -13.71 -15.50 7.78
C ARG A 17 -13.03 -14.48 8.68
N ALA A 18 -12.87 -14.82 9.96
CA ALA A 18 -12.19 -13.98 10.94
C ALA A 18 -10.65 -13.95 10.80
N GLU A 19 -10.09 -14.74 9.88
CA GLU A 19 -8.65 -14.72 9.59
C GLU A 19 -8.26 -13.36 8.98
N ALA A 20 -7.22 -12.74 9.55
CA ALA A 20 -6.73 -11.46 9.09
C ALA A 20 -5.97 -11.56 7.75
N THR A 21 -6.14 -10.54 6.92
CA THR A 21 -5.37 -10.30 5.71
C THR A 21 -5.15 -8.80 5.52
N GLY A 22 -4.57 -8.42 4.39
CA GLY A 22 -4.36 -7.04 4.01
C GLY A 22 -3.30 -6.94 2.93
N LEU A 23 -2.58 -5.82 2.96
CA LEU A 23 -1.42 -5.55 2.14
C LEU A 23 -0.30 -6.55 2.43
N TRP A 24 0.33 -7.07 1.38
CA TRP A 24 1.58 -7.81 1.52
C TRP A 24 2.76 -6.83 1.59
N LEU A 25 3.38 -6.68 2.78
CA LEU A 25 4.37 -5.62 3.05
C LEU A 25 5.51 -5.56 2.01
N GLY A 26 6.06 -6.70 1.62
CA GLY A 26 7.17 -6.76 0.64
C GLY A 26 6.78 -6.21 -0.73
N GLU A 27 5.57 -6.50 -1.21
CA GLU A 27 5.10 -6.04 -2.52
C GLU A 27 4.95 -4.51 -2.59
N ASN A 28 4.75 -3.86 -1.45
CA ASN A 28 4.80 -2.41 -1.33
C ASN A 28 6.23 -1.90 -1.17
N THR A 29 6.91 -2.36 -0.11
CA THR A 29 8.17 -1.77 0.33
C THR A 29 9.31 -1.99 -0.65
N GLU A 30 9.41 -3.16 -1.29
CA GLU A 30 10.42 -3.43 -2.32
C GLU A 30 10.23 -2.50 -3.54
N PHE A 31 8.98 -2.29 -3.96
CA PHE A 31 8.64 -1.35 -5.02
C PHE A 31 8.98 0.09 -4.64
N VAL A 32 8.54 0.54 -3.46
CA VAL A 32 8.80 1.90 -2.97
C VAL A 32 10.29 2.20 -2.89
N LEU A 33 11.10 1.24 -2.39
CA LEU A 33 12.55 1.39 -2.33
C LEU A 33 13.16 1.54 -3.74
N ALA A 34 12.71 0.74 -4.71
CA ALA A 34 13.17 0.87 -6.10
C ALA A 34 12.78 2.24 -6.72
N VAL A 35 11.57 2.72 -6.46
CA VAL A 35 11.08 4.02 -6.92
C VAL A 35 11.87 5.18 -6.31
N GLN A 36 12.13 5.11 -5.01
CA GLN A 36 12.94 6.10 -4.30
C GLN A 36 14.40 6.11 -4.78
N ALA A 37 15.00 4.94 -5.04
CA ALA A 37 16.34 4.83 -5.62
C ALA A 37 16.42 5.48 -7.01
N ALA A 38 15.33 5.45 -7.77
CA ALA A 38 15.19 6.15 -9.04
C ALA A 38 14.80 7.64 -8.90
N SER A 39 14.83 8.20 -7.69
CA SER A 39 14.54 9.62 -7.38
C SER A 39 13.11 10.06 -7.71
N TYR A 40 12.17 9.13 -7.76
CA TYR A 40 10.74 9.42 -7.85
C TYR A 40 10.10 9.47 -6.46
N GLN A 41 8.99 10.19 -6.36
CA GLN A 41 8.19 10.27 -5.14
C GLN A 41 7.01 9.29 -5.21
N VAL A 42 6.55 8.84 -4.04
CA VAL A 42 5.36 7.99 -3.89
C VAL A 42 4.32 8.69 -3.04
N ASP A 43 3.06 8.62 -3.48
CA ASP A 43 1.90 8.85 -2.61
C ASP A 43 1.08 7.56 -2.55
N TYR A 44 0.24 7.41 -1.52
CA TYR A 44 -0.53 6.20 -1.26
C TYR A 44 -2.03 6.49 -1.29
N VAL A 45 -2.79 5.58 -1.89
CA VAL A 45 -4.25 5.63 -1.97
C VAL A 45 -4.81 4.25 -1.62
N GLY A 46 -5.96 4.20 -0.96
CA GLY A 46 -6.75 2.98 -0.84
C GLY A 46 -8.20 3.24 -1.26
N PRO A 47 -8.99 2.22 -1.62
CA PRO A 47 -10.39 2.39 -2.02
C PRO A 47 -11.21 3.30 -1.09
N LYS A 48 -10.96 3.21 0.22
CA LYS A 48 -11.60 4.03 1.27
C LYS A 48 -10.68 5.10 1.86
N GLY A 49 -9.41 5.14 1.44
CA GLY A 49 -8.34 5.88 2.12
C GLY A 49 -8.12 5.41 3.57
N GLY A 50 -7.37 6.19 4.34
CA GLY A 50 -7.15 5.95 5.77
C GLY A 50 -6.27 4.74 6.05
N TYR A 51 -6.78 3.82 6.88
CA TYR A 51 -6.02 2.71 7.43
C TYR A 51 -5.88 1.55 6.44
N VAL A 52 -4.65 1.04 6.32
CA VAL A 52 -4.31 -0.14 5.52
C VAL A 52 -3.84 -1.26 6.46
N PRO A 53 -4.54 -2.40 6.49
CA PRO A 53 -4.10 -3.57 7.25
C PRO A 53 -2.91 -4.24 6.57
N LEU A 54 -1.98 -4.77 7.36
CA LEU A 54 -0.93 -5.67 6.87
C LEU A 54 -1.38 -7.11 7.03
N ASP A 55 -1.15 -7.94 6.00
CA ASP A 55 -1.32 -9.38 6.13
C ASP A 55 -0.28 -9.91 7.15
N PRO A 56 -0.68 -10.55 8.27
CA PRO A 56 0.27 -10.98 9.28
C PRO A 56 1.35 -11.92 8.74
N ARG A 57 1.05 -12.69 7.68
CA ARG A 57 2.04 -13.59 7.06
C ARG A 57 3.14 -12.82 6.35
N SER A 58 2.83 -11.68 5.72
CA SER A 58 3.84 -10.93 4.97
C SER A 58 4.98 -10.45 5.86
N MET A 59 4.71 -10.20 7.14
CA MET A 59 5.72 -9.78 8.12
C MET A 59 6.83 -10.82 8.32
N LYS A 60 6.52 -12.11 8.16
CA LYS A 60 7.50 -13.20 8.26
C LYS A 60 8.44 -13.25 7.05
N TYR A 61 7.96 -12.83 5.89
CA TYR A 61 8.68 -12.91 4.62
C TYR A 61 9.35 -11.59 4.21
N ALA A 62 9.08 -10.50 4.93
CA ALA A 62 9.70 -9.21 4.70
C ALA A 62 11.20 -9.26 4.97
N ASP A 63 11.99 -8.74 4.04
CA ASP A 63 13.43 -8.64 4.18
C ASP A 63 13.86 -7.49 5.11
N ALA A 64 15.17 -7.38 5.36
CA ALA A 64 15.68 -6.36 6.28
C ALA A 64 15.41 -4.92 5.79
N ALA A 65 15.44 -4.68 4.47
CA ALA A 65 15.19 -3.37 3.89
C ALA A 65 13.72 -2.96 4.02
N SER A 66 12.81 -3.90 3.73
CA SER A 66 11.37 -3.78 3.91
C SER A 66 11.01 -3.47 5.35
N LEU A 67 11.59 -4.22 6.31
CA LEU A 67 11.39 -3.99 7.73
C LEU A 67 11.97 -2.65 8.20
N ALA A 68 13.10 -2.21 7.62
CA ALA A 68 13.68 -0.91 7.92
C ALA A 68 12.77 0.24 7.44
N LEU A 69 12.22 0.15 6.23
CA LEU A 69 11.24 1.12 5.71
C LEU A 69 9.95 1.12 6.53
N TYR A 70 9.41 -0.07 6.84
CA TYR A 70 8.21 -0.24 7.66
C TYR A 70 8.33 0.42 9.05
N ARG A 71 9.52 0.43 9.65
CA ARG A 71 9.76 1.05 10.97
C ARG A 71 9.84 2.58 10.91
N GLN A 72 9.87 3.18 9.73
CA GLN A 72 9.93 4.64 9.60
C GLN A 72 8.55 5.25 9.90
N PRO A 73 8.44 6.22 10.85
CA PRO A 73 7.16 6.84 11.17
C PRO A 73 6.48 7.51 9.97
N ALA A 74 7.27 8.05 9.05
CA ALA A 74 6.75 8.67 7.82
C ALA A 74 6.05 7.63 6.92
N PHE A 75 6.65 6.44 6.76
CA PHE A 75 6.05 5.35 6.02
C PHE A 75 4.78 4.84 6.70
N GLN A 76 4.84 4.56 8.00
CA GLN A 76 3.67 4.10 8.76
C GLN A 76 2.50 5.08 8.67
N ARG A 77 2.79 6.38 8.75
CA ARG A 77 1.76 7.40 8.62
C ARG A 77 1.18 7.47 7.21
N ALA A 78 2.02 7.57 6.19
CA ALA A 78 1.58 7.83 4.82
C ALA A 78 0.99 6.59 4.13
N ALA A 79 1.63 5.43 4.27
CA ALA A 79 1.20 4.18 3.66
C ALA A 79 0.15 3.45 4.50
N LEU A 80 0.29 3.42 5.83
CA LEU A 80 -0.52 2.49 6.63
C LEU A 80 -1.66 3.14 7.42
N ALA A 81 -1.55 4.42 7.78
CA ALA A 81 -2.53 5.06 8.66
C ALA A 81 -3.41 6.10 7.96
N GLN A 82 -2.89 6.79 6.95
CA GLN A 82 -3.51 7.97 6.34
C GLN A 82 -3.38 7.98 4.81
N THR A 83 -3.66 6.85 4.16
CA THR A 83 -3.74 6.83 2.69
C THR A 83 -4.84 7.77 2.20
N MET A 84 -4.67 8.32 1.00
CA MET A 84 -5.70 9.15 0.40
C MET A 84 -6.91 8.29 0.00
N PRO A 85 -8.14 8.82 0.09
CA PRO A 85 -9.25 8.27 -0.69
C PRO A 85 -9.09 8.66 -2.17
N PRO A 86 -9.67 7.92 -3.13
CA PRO A 86 -9.52 8.22 -4.56
C PRO A 86 -9.95 9.63 -4.95
N ALA A 87 -10.99 10.17 -4.29
CA ALA A 87 -11.48 11.53 -4.52
C ALA A 87 -10.47 12.66 -4.18
N ALA A 88 -9.42 12.38 -3.39
CA ALA A 88 -8.38 13.34 -3.07
C ALA A 88 -7.18 13.28 -4.05
N VAL A 89 -7.16 12.29 -4.95
CA VAL A 89 -6.09 12.10 -5.92
C VAL A 89 -6.30 13.03 -7.12
N ARG A 90 -5.22 13.70 -7.55
CA ARG A 90 -5.17 14.43 -8.82
C ARG A 90 -4.38 13.60 -9.83
N PRO A 91 -5.02 12.91 -10.80
CA PRO A 91 -4.33 11.97 -11.68
C PRO A 91 -3.15 12.58 -12.45
N GLN A 92 -3.23 13.86 -12.82
CA GLN A 92 -2.17 14.58 -13.54
C GLN A 92 -0.85 14.74 -12.76
N ASP A 93 -0.85 14.52 -11.45
CA ASP A 93 0.37 14.60 -10.62
C ASP A 93 1.24 13.32 -10.75
N TYR A 94 0.68 12.24 -11.33
CA TYR A 94 1.29 10.92 -11.38
C TYR A 94 1.66 10.49 -12.79
N ILE A 95 2.79 9.78 -12.91
CA ILE A 95 3.26 9.20 -14.17
C ILE A 95 3.00 7.70 -14.29
N ALA A 96 2.62 7.07 -13.18
CA ALA A 96 2.29 5.66 -13.09
C ALA A 96 1.40 5.41 -11.87
N ILE A 97 0.65 4.32 -11.94
CA ILE A 97 -0.11 3.75 -10.82
C ILE A 97 0.41 2.34 -10.62
N TYR A 98 0.70 1.98 -9.37
CA TYR A 98 1.15 0.65 -8.97
C TYR A 98 0.18 0.08 -7.95
N TYR A 99 -0.38 -1.09 -8.23
CA TYR A 99 -1.28 -1.79 -7.31
C TYR A 99 -0.47 -2.81 -6.52
N ALA A 100 -0.25 -2.54 -5.23
CA ALA A 100 0.40 -3.49 -4.34
C ALA A 100 -0.61 -4.59 -3.95
N GLY A 101 -0.15 -5.83 -3.87
CA GLY A 101 -1.01 -6.98 -3.60
C GLY A 101 -1.08 -7.37 -2.12
N GLY A 102 -1.14 -8.68 -1.88
CA GLY A 102 -1.71 -9.27 -0.67
C GLY A 102 -3.17 -9.67 -0.88
N HIS A 103 -3.67 -10.64 -0.11
CA HIS A 103 -4.96 -11.27 -0.43
C HIS A 103 -6.15 -10.33 -0.22
N GLY A 104 -6.03 -9.29 0.61
CA GLY A 104 -7.10 -8.32 0.87
C GLY A 104 -7.65 -7.67 -0.41
N VAL A 105 -6.79 -7.48 -1.41
CA VAL A 105 -7.14 -6.86 -2.70
C VAL A 105 -8.30 -7.56 -3.40
N MET A 106 -8.52 -8.85 -3.15
CA MET A 106 -9.58 -9.63 -3.80
C MET A 106 -11.00 -9.16 -3.44
N TRP A 107 -11.16 -8.37 -2.38
CA TRP A 107 -12.47 -7.92 -1.89
C TRP A 107 -12.79 -6.46 -2.21
N ASP A 108 -11.80 -5.60 -2.31
CA ASP A 108 -12.03 -4.17 -2.52
C ASP A 108 -11.52 -3.67 -3.87
N PHE A 109 -10.47 -4.25 -4.46
CA PHE A 109 -10.00 -3.78 -5.77
C PHE A 109 -11.01 -4.05 -6.90
N PRO A 110 -11.62 -5.25 -7.06
CA PRO A 110 -12.50 -5.50 -8.20
C PRO A 110 -13.76 -4.63 -8.27
N ALA A 111 -14.22 -4.13 -7.12
CA ALA A 111 -15.46 -3.36 -7.01
C ALA A 111 -15.21 -1.83 -6.98
N ASP A 112 -14.01 -1.41 -6.59
CA ASP A 112 -13.64 0.00 -6.37
C ASP A 112 -12.45 0.47 -7.25
N ALA A 113 -12.04 -0.33 -8.25
CA ALA A 113 -10.98 0.01 -9.21
C ALA A 113 -11.47 0.90 -10.37
#